data_AF-A0A8C1KWD1-F1
#
_entry.id   AF-A0A8C1KWD1-F1
#
_cell.length_a   1.000
_cell.length_b   1.000
_cell.length_c   1.000
_cell.angle_alpha   90.00
_cell.angle_beta   90.00
_cell.angle_gamma   90.00
#
_symmetry.space_group_name_H-M   'P 1'
#
loop_
_entity.id
_entity.type
_entity.pdbx_description
1 polymer ?
#
loop_
_entity_poly.entity_id
_entity_poly.type
_entity_poly.pdbx_seq_one_letter_code
_entity_poly.pdbx_strand_id
1 'polypeptide(L)'
;CWSFFVGMKIIRTFMWYLNPRQVFDLTQGGPREGLEMYSKVHNLRILVCGGDGTVGWILSVLDELQLNPQPAVAVLPLGTGNDLARTLNWGGGYTDEPVSKILSHVEDGNMVQLDRWNLSVEPNLEASEEERDDHQTDKLPINVFNNYFSLGFDARVTLEFHESREAKPERFNSRLRNKMFYAGTAFSDFLTGSSKDLSKHIRVVCDGTDLTSKVQDMKLQCLLFLNIPRYCAGTMPWGNPSEHNDFGPQKHDDGLIEVIGFTMTSLATLQVGGHGERLHQCQEVTLTTFKPIPVQVDGEPCRLAPSVIRITLRNQANMLQKTKRRISLPQLYDQQPITENVQIQVNRISMRDYEALHYDKEQLREASIPMGIITVPGNSVLETCRLHIEKLHEVLFSLLNAATTADRFYRIDRGQEHLNYVTEISQDELFILDPELVTKETVGTSPGMLGAIETVEGCSNSTDQFAFPACSAGPSPLYSIFTNLVQEKNIFSISFSIYIYIYIYIFGRTLLHHAVVLGSKEIVKYIIDNDVSLCFLFRGETALHKAAALCQRTICGYLVEAGASLMKTDLQGETPKMYAEKGEDMELAAYLENQQHHQMIQREDHETAV
;
A
#
# COMPACT_ATOMS: atom_id res chain seq x y z
N CYS A 1 10.23 -2.13 -14.28
CA CYS A 1 9.91 -0.76 -14.72
C CYS A 1 9.24 0.11 -13.65
N TRP A 2 8.14 -0.29 -12.98
CA TRP A 2 7.46 0.56 -11.98
C TRP A 2 8.35 0.97 -10.79
N SER A 3 9.03 0.03 -10.14
CA SER A 3 9.99 0.34 -9.06
C SER A 3 11.17 1.21 -9.53
N PHE A 4 11.52 1.16 -10.82
CA PHE A 4 12.60 1.95 -11.39
C PHE A 4 12.19 3.42 -11.58
N PHE A 5 10.99 3.70 -12.10
CA PHE A 5 10.49 5.08 -12.24
C PHE A 5 10.18 5.73 -10.90
N VAL A 6 9.56 4.99 -9.97
CA VAL A 6 9.35 5.44 -8.59
C VAL A 6 10.71 5.69 -7.92
N GLY A 7 11.67 4.77 -8.09
CA GLY A 7 13.04 4.92 -7.60
C GLY A 7 13.73 6.19 -8.12
N MET A 8 13.65 6.48 -9.43
CA MET A 8 14.23 7.69 -10.02
C MET A 8 13.57 8.99 -9.55
N LYS A 9 12.25 8.99 -9.30
CA LYS A 9 11.55 10.16 -8.71
C LYS A 9 12.00 10.37 -7.26
N ILE A 10 12.07 9.28 -6.50
CA ILE A 10 12.44 9.29 -5.08
C ILE A 10 13.90 9.74 -4.90
N ILE A 11 14.85 9.17 -5.65
CA ILE A 11 16.28 9.52 -5.54
C ILE A 11 16.51 11.01 -5.83
N ARG A 12 15.87 11.56 -6.88
CA ARG A 12 15.94 12.98 -7.21
C ARG A 12 15.40 13.84 -6.08
N THR A 13 14.25 13.44 -5.50
CA THR A 13 13.65 14.18 -4.40
C THR A 13 14.55 14.13 -3.15
N PHE A 14 15.12 12.98 -2.79
CA PHE A 14 16.09 12.90 -1.70
C PHE A 14 17.32 13.77 -1.94
N MET A 15 17.85 13.84 -3.17
CA MET A 15 18.98 14.72 -3.52
C MET A 15 18.66 16.21 -3.40
N TRP A 16 17.38 16.61 -3.37
CA TRP A 16 16.97 18.00 -3.07
C TRP A 16 16.92 18.29 -1.57
N TYR A 17 16.58 17.31 -0.73
CA TYR A 17 16.43 17.47 0.72
C TYR A 17 17.71 17.11 1.50
N LEU A 18 18.54 16.23 0.97
CA LEU A 18 19.78 15.76 1.57
C LEU A 18 20.97 16.22 0.74
N ASN A 19 22.17 16.19 1.32
CA ASN A 19 23.39 16.35 0.53
C ASN A 19 23.45 15.20 -0.50
N PRO A 20 23.71 15.46 -1.79
CA PRO A 20 23.77 14.40 -2.80
C PRO A 20 24.78 13.28 -2.48
N ARG A 21 25.80 13.54 -1.66
CA ARG A 21 26.74 12.53 -1.15
C ARG A 21 26.15 11.57 -0.12
N GLN A 22 24.95 11.83 0.39
CA GLN A 22 24.22 10.97 1.33
C GLN A 22 23.22 10.06 0.62
N VAL A 23 23.03 10.22 -0.70
CA VAL A 23 22.04 9.48 -1.48
C VAL A 23 22.76 8.56 -2.45
N PHE A 24 22.61 7.25 -2.24
CA PHE A 24 23.29 6.23 -3.03
C PHE A 24 22.29 5.44 -3.87
N ASP A 25 22.60 5.24 -5.14
CA ASP A 25 21.89 4.33 -6.01
C ASP A 25 22.56 2.95 -5.93
N LEU A 26 21.90 1.98 -5.31
CA LEU A 26 22.45 0.63 -5.14
C LEU A 26 22.64 -0.13 -6.47
N THR A 27 22.00 0.32 -7.55
CA THR A 27 22.24 -0.24 -8.89
C THR A 27 23.62 0.14 -9.44
N GLN A 28 24.25 1.18 -8.88
CA GLN A 28 25.56 1.71 -9.24
C GLN A 28 26.61 1.28 -8.22
N GLY A 29 27.00 0.00 -8.23
CA GLY A 29 28.10 -0.50 -7.39
C GLY A 29 27.72 -1.01 -5.99
N GLY A 30 26.43 -1.06 -5.67
CA GLY A 30 25.93 -1.64 -4.42
C GLY A 30 26.16 -0.78 -3.17
N PRO A 31 25.90 -1.33 -1.98
CA PRO A 31 25.87 -0.53 -0.75
C PRO A 31 27.24 -0.27 -0.12
N ARG A 32 28.26 -1.07 -0.47
CA ARG A 32 29.55 -1.09 0.22
C ARG A 32 30.24 0.26 0.25
N GLU A 33 30.39 0.91 -0.90
CA GLU A 33 31.08 2.20 -1.01
C GLU A 33 30.43 3.28 -0.12
N GLY A 34 29.10 3.35 -0.14
CA GLY A 34 28.36 4.30 0.69
C GLY A 34 28.51 4.02 2.18
N LEU A 35 28.42 2.75 2.60
CA LEU A 35 28.58 2.36 4.00
C LEU A 35 30.01 2.62 4.51
N GLU A 36 31.03 2.34 3.70
CA GLU A 36 32.43 2.61 4.04
C GLU A 36 32.70 4.12 4.17
N MET A 37 32.13 4.94 3.28
CA MET A 37 32.28 6.40 3.31
C MET A 37 31.80 7.02 4.63
N TYR A 38 30.72 6.49 5.20
CA TYR A 38 30.11 6.99 6.45
C TYR A 38 30.49 6.17 7.69
N SER A 39 31.41 5.22 7.57
CA SER A 39 31.84 4.31 8.67
C SER A 39 32.31 5.01 9.95
N LYS A 40 32.82 6.25 9.85
CA LYS A 40 33.31 7.05 10.97
C LYS A 40 32.28 8.02 11.54
N VAL A 41 31.08 8.09 10.97
CA VAL A 41 30.03 9.00 11.42
C VAL A 41 29.30 8.38 12.60
N HIS A 42 29.33 9.07 13.74
CA HIS A 42 28.57 8.69 14.92
C HIS A 42 27.06 8.88 14.68
N ASN A 43 26.23 8.05 15.32
CA ASN A 43 24.77 8.10 15.22
C ASN A 43 24.23 8.00 13.79
N LEU A 44 24.94 7.25 12.92
CA LEU A 44 24.50 7.02 11.55
C LEU A 44 23.17 6.25 11.53
N ARG A 45 22.17 6.83 10.88
CA ARG A 45 20.87 6.21 10.56
C ARG A 45 20.79 6.03 9.05
N ILE A 46 20.45 4.82 8.60
CA ILE A 46 20.39 4.45 7.19
C ILE A 46 18.94 4.26 6.80
N LEU A 47 18.48 4.93 5.74
CA LEU A 47 17.16 4.70 5.14
C LEU A 47 17.32 3.85 3.87
N VAL A 48 16.74 2.65 3.87
CA VAL A 48 16.76 1.75 2.71
C VAL A 48 15.45 1.88 1.94
N CYS A 49 15.53 2.40 0.71
CA CYS A 49 14.40 2.52 -0.20
C CYS A 49 14.33 1.30 -1.13
N GLY A 50 13.56 0.27 -0.74
CA GLY A 50 13.57 -1.01 -1.44
C GLY A 50 12.52 -2.01 -0.93
N GLY A 51 12.66 -3.26 -1.33
CA GLY A 51 11.92 -4.39 -0.75
C GLY A 51 12.73 -5.10 0.35
N ASP A 52 12.18 -6.18 0.91
CA ASP A 52 12.83 -6.95 1.98
C ASP A 52 14.23 -7.45 1.58
N GLY A 53 14.41 -7.95 0.35
CA GLY A 53 15.72 -8.38 -0.16
C GLY A 53 16.77 -7.25 -0.24
N THR A 54 16.36 -6.01 -0.50
CA THR A 54 17.27 -4.85 -0.49
C THR A 54 17.76 -4.55 0.92
N VAL A 55 16.87 -4.69 1.92
CA VAL A 55 17.24 -4.53 3.34
C VAL A 55 18.20 -5.65 3.75
N GLY A 56 17.91 -6.90 3.38
CA GLY A 56 18.80 -8.03 3.63
C GLY A 56 20.21 -7.83 3.04
N TRP A 57 20.32 -7.30 1.82
CA TRP A 57 21.61 -7.01 1.20
C TRP A 57 22.42 -5.97 1.99
N ILE A 58 21.78 -4.88 2.44
CA ILE A 58 22.41 -3.85 3.28
C ILE A 58 22.91 -4.46 4.60
N LEU A 59 22.08 -5.26 5.26
CA LEU A 59 22.43 -5.91 6.54
C LEU A 59 23.62 -6.87 6.39
N SER A 60 23.69 -7.63 5.29
CA SER A 60 24.83 -8.50 5.01
C SER A 60 26.13 -7.72 4.80
N VAL A 61 26.09 -6.58 4.10
CA VAL A 61 27.29 -5.74 3.93
C VAL A 61 27.68 -5.04 5.23
N LEU A 62 26.72 -4.67 6.08
CA LEU A 62 27.00 -4.15 7.42
C LEU A 62 27.71 -5.19 8.30
N ASP A 63 27.33 -6.47 8.23
CA ASP A 63 28.04 -7.56 8.92
C ASP A 63 29.49 -7.67 8.45
N GLU A 64 29.73 -7.56 7.15
CA GLU A 64 31.08 -7.66 6.56
C GLU A 64 31.97 -6.49 6.99
N LEU A 65 31.39 -5.29 7.12
CA LEU A 65 32.10 -4.07 7.50
C LEU A 65 32.34 -3.94 9.00
N GLN A 66 31.55 -4.63 9.83
CA GLN A 66 31.66 -4.63 11.30
C GLN A 66 31.75 -3.21 11.89
N LEU A 67 30.91 -2.30 11.40
CA LEU A 67 30.90 -0.90 11.84
C LEU A 67 30.59 -0.79 13.34
N ASN A 68 31.29 0.11 14.03
CA ASN A 68 31.11 0.35 15.46
C ASN A 68 31.02 1.87 15.77
N PRO A 69 29.88 2.37 16.32
CA PRO A 69 28.66 1.64 16.64
C PRO A 69 27.91 1.16 15.38
N GLN A 70 27.20 0.04 15.49
CA GLN A 70 26.42 -0.51 14.37
C GLN A 70 25.27 0.45 14.01
N PRO A 71 25.15 0.91 12.75
CA PRO A 71 24.14 1.87 12.36
C PRO A 71 22.74 1.25 12.36
N ALA A 72 21.72 2.07 12.65
CA ALA A 72 20.33 1.64 12.64
C ALA A 72 19.70 1.81 11.25
N VAL A 73 18.92 0.82 10.82
CA VAL A 73 18.34 0.74 9.46
C VAL A 73 16.83 0.95 9.48
N ALA A 74 16.35 1.98 8.78
CA ALA A 74 14.94 2.22 8.45
C ALA A 74 14.60 1.69 7.06
N VAL A 75 13.31 1.41 6.82
CA VAL A 75 12.82 0.86 5.55
C VAL A 75 11.77 1.77 4.94
N LEU A 76 11.96 2.18 3.68
CA LEU A 76 10.91 2.75 2.84
C LEU A 76 10.40 1.64 1.89
N PRO A 77 9.16 1.13 2.07
CA PRO A 77 8.68 -0.07 1.39
C PRO A 77 8.35 0.17 -0.08
N LEU A 78 9.27 -0.14 -0.98
CA LEU A 78 9.10 -0.07 -2.44
C LEU A 78 8.85 -1.43 -3.10
N GLY A 79 8.93 -2.53 -2.34
CA GLY A 79 8.69 -3.89 -2.80
C GLY A 79 7.20 -4.28 -2.90
N THR A 80 6.94 -5.55 -3.21
CA THR A 80 5.57 -6.13 -3.24
C THR A 80 5.17 -6.78 -1.91
N GLY A 81 6.10 -7.52 -1.27
CA GLY A 81 5.94 -8.17 0.04
C GLY A 81 5.91 -7.15 1.17
N ASN A 82 7.07 -6.59 1.54
CA ASN A 82 7.30 -5.55 2.56
C ASN A 82 6.87 -5.98 3.98
N ASP A 83 7.10 -7.24 4.33
CA ASP A 83 6.69 -7.80 5.62
C ASP A 83 7.55 -7.24 6.77
N LEU A 84 8.84 -7.01 6.53
CA LEU A 84 9.72 -6.36 7.52
C LEU A 84 9.29 -4.91 7.79
N ALA A 85 8.95 -4.17 6.73
CA ALA A 85 8.47 -2.80 6.85
C ALA A 85 7.15 -2.73 7.63
N ARG A 86 6.22 -3.68 7.45
CA ARG A 86 5.00 -3.76 8.25
C ARG A 86 5.28 -4.07 9.73
N THR A 87 6.22 -4.97 9.99
CA THR A 87 6.66 -5.30 11.37
C THR A 87 7.22 -4.07 12.08
N LEU A 88 7.98 -3.25 11.36
CA LEU A 88 8.61 -2.04 11.88
C LEU A 88 7.74 -0.77 11.75
N ASN A 89 6.44 -0.91 11.47
CA ASN A 89 5.46 0.17 11.34
C ASN A 89 5.70 1.18 10.18
N TRP A 90 6.54 0.86 9.21
CA TRP A 90 6.76 1.67 8.00
C TRP A 90 5.69 1.48 6.93
N GLY A 91 4.84 0.46 7.08
CA GLY A 91 3.68 0.20 6.23
C GLY A 91 3.92 -0.81 5.11
N GLY A 92 2.87 -1.10 4.34
CA GLY A 92 2.90 -2.12 3.30
C GLY A 92 3.40 -1.66 1.93
N GLY A 93 3.65 -0.36 1.77
CA GLY A 93 4.08 0.21 0.50
C GLY A 93 4.14 1.73 0.54
N TYR A 94 5.01 2.31 -0.29
CA TYR A 94 5.06 3.77 -0.48
C TYR A 94 3.84 4.30 -1.24
N THR A 95 3.29 5.40 -0.76
CA THR A 95 2.08 6.07 -1.27
C THR A 95 2.31 7.57 -1.49
N ASP A 96 3.47 7.96 -2.06
CA ASP A 96 3.84 9.36 -2.30
C ASP A 96 3.84 10.25 -1.04
N GLU A 97 4.15 9.68 0.13
CA GLU A 97 4.35 10.45 1.37
C GLU A 97 5.50 11.47 1.18
N PRO A 98 5.37 12.72 1.65
CA PRO A 98 6.43 13.71 1.50
C PRO A 98 7.76 13.24 2.09
N VAL A 99 8.86 13.42 1.33
CA VAL A 99 10.20 13.00 1.76
C VAL A 99 10.61 13.64 3.09
N SER A 100 10.24 14.89 3.33
CA SER A 100 10.48 15.58 4.62
C SER A 100 9.86 14.83 5.81
N LYS A 101 8.66 14.26 5.63
CA LYS A 101 7.97 13.47 6.66
C LYS A 101 8.61 12.10 6.84
N ILE A 102 9.08 11.49 5.76
CA ILE A 102 9.85 10.23 5.86
C ILE A 102 11.13 10.46 6.65
N LEU A 103 11.87 11.53 6.34
CA LEU A 103 13.10 11.90 7.03
C LEU A 103 12.88 12.19 8.51
N SER A 104 11.81 12.91 8.88
CA SER A 104 11.49 13.13 10.30
C SER A 104 11.17 11.83 11.02
N HIS A 105 10.48 10.88 10.39
CA HIS A 105 10.27 9.55 10.97
C HIS A 105 11.56 8.72 11.11
N VAL A 106 12.54 8.92 10.22
CA VAL A 106 13.86 8.28 10.35
C VAL A 106 14.62 8.89 11.53
N GLU A 107 14.53 10.20 11.72
CA GLU A 107 15.14 10.92 12.84
C GLU A 107 14.49 10.54 14.19
N ASP A 108 13.16 10.52 14.25
CA ASP A 108 12.36 10.21 15.45
C ASP A 108 12.19 8.71 15.72
N GLY A 109 12.63 7.84 14.79
CA GLY A 109 12.44 6.40 14.87
C GLY A 109 13.11 5.79 16.10
N ASN A 110 12.44 4.83 16.73
CA ASN A 110 13.00 4.08 17.86
C ASN A 110 13.92 2.98 17.33
N MET A 111 15.08 2.82 17.97
CA MET A 111 15.96 1.70 17.66
C MET A 111 15.40 0.43 18.32
N VAL A 112 15.20 -0.62 17.52
CA VAL A 112 14.78 -1.95 17.95
C VAL A 112 15.79 -2.99 17.42
N GLN A 113 15.90 -4.12 18.10
CA GLN A 113 16.73 -5.22 17.61
C GLN A 113 15.93 -6.09 16.62
N LEU A 114 16.64 -6.70 15.69
CA LEU A 114 16.12 -7.72 14.79
C LEU A 114 17.07 -8.91 14.82
N ASP A 115 16.60 -10.05 15.32
CA ASP A 115 17.30 -11.31 15.23
C ASP A 115 17.50 -11.71 13.77
N ARG A 116 18.66 -12.29 13.48
CA ARG A 116 19.02 -12.77 12.15
C ARG A 116 19.54 -14.19 12.27
N TRP A 117 19.25 -15.01 11.28
CA TRP A 117 19.40 -16.46 11.39
C TRP A 117 20.27 -17.01 10.28
N ASN A 118 21.24 -17.85 10.64
CA ASN A 118 22.09 -18.58 9.69
C ASN A 118 21.38 -19.84 9.20
N LEU A 119 21.59 -20.15 7.92
CA LEU A 119 21.26 -21.42 7.28
C LEU A 119 22.55 -22.12 6.87
N SER A 120 22.89 -23.21 7.56
CA SER A 120 23.97 -24.11 7.15
C SER A 120 23.38 -25.30 6.42
N VAL A 121 23.86 -25.59 5.21
CA VAL A 121 23.33 -26.66 4.36
C VAL A 121 24.43 -27.66 4.04
N GLU A 122 24.17 -28.92 4.36
CA GLU A 122 25.03 -30.05 4.06
C GLU A 122 24.25 -31.10 3.26
N PRO A 123 24.86 -31.83 2.31
CA PRO A 123 24.18 -32.90 1.59
C PRO A 123 23.66 -33.99 2.53
N ASN A 124 22.45 -34.49 2.29
CA ASN A 124 21.93 -35.63 3.03
C ASN A 124 22.41 -36.95 2.39
N LEU A 125 23.38 -37.60 3.03
CA LEU A 125 23.95 -38.87 2.57
C LEU A 125 23.00 -40.07 2.77
N GLU A 126 21.93 -39.93 3.53
CA GLU A 126 20.91 -40.97 3.74
C GLU A 126 19.84 -40.97 2.63
N ALA A 127 19.84 -39.98 1.74
CA ALA A 127 18.86 -39.87 0.66
C ALA A 127 19.17 -40.82 -0.51
N SER A 128 18.13 -41.36 -1.14
CA SER A 128 18.27 -42.20 -2.33
C SER A 128 18.77 -41.39 -3.53
N GLU A 129 19.72 -41.93 -4.30
CA GLU A 129 20.23 -41.30 -5.53
C GLU A 129 19.25 -41.39 -6.72
N GLU A 130 18.19 -42.20 -6.61
CA GLU A 130 17.28 -42.52 -7.73
C GLU A 130 16.31 -41.38 -8.08
N GLU A 131 16.22 -40.33 -7.27
CA GLU A 131 15.26 -39.22 -7.41
C GLU A 131 15.93 -37.85 -7.62
N ARG A 132 17.04 -37.82 -8.35
CA ARG A 132 17.69 -36.56 -8.73
C ARG A 132 16.87 -35.84 -9.80
N ASP A 133 16.60 -34.56 -9.56
CA ASP A 133 15.97 -33.64 -10.52
C ASP A 133 17.06 -32.84 -11.23
N ASP A 134 17.00 -32.72 -12.56
CA ASP A 134 17.98 -31.98 -13.37
C ASP A 134 18.06 -30.49 -12.99
N HIS A 135 17.04 -29.94 -12.33
CA HIS A 135 16.96 -28.53 -11.93
C HIS A 135 17.24 -28.29 -10.44
N GLN A 136 17.73 -29.30 -9.71
CA GLN A 136 18.06 -29.14 -8.29
C GLN A 136 19.42 -28.43 -8.08
N THR A 137 19.58 -27.80 -6.91
CA THR A 137 20.84 -27.19 -6.45
C THR A 137 21.21 -27.72 -5.07
N ASP A 138 22.52 -27.84 -4.80
CA ASP A 138 23.06 -28.23 -3.49
C ASP A 138 23.25 -27.02 -2.55
N LYS A 139 22.97 -25.81 -3.03
CA LYS A 139 23.19 -24.55 -2.30
C LYS A 139 21.94 -23.68 -2.32
N LEU A 140 21.73 -22.99 -1.19
CA LEU A 140 20.74 -21.92 -1.09
C LEU A 140 21.24 -20.63 -1.78
N PRO A 141 20.33 -19.79 -2.30
CA PRO A 141 20.70 -18.50 -2.90
C PRO A 141 21.30 -17.55 -1.88
N ILE A 142 20.80 -17.58 -0.64
CA ILE A 142 21.30 -16.83 0.50
C ILE A 142 21.31 -17.73 1.74
N ASN A 143 22.29 -17.54 2.62
CA ASN A 143 22.52 -18.35 3.82
C ASN A 143 22.16 -17.64 5.13
N VAL A 144 21.53 -16.46 5.03
CA VAL A 144 21.02 -15.71 6.18
C VAL A 144 19.62 -15.22 5.83
N PHE A 145 18.69 -15.33 6.76
CA PHE A 145 17.37 -14.70 6.64
C PHE A 145 17.08 -13.78 7.81
N ASN A 146 16.22 -12.80 7.53
CA ASN A 146 15.79 -11.75 8.43
C ASN A 146 14.28 -11.86 8.70
N ASN A 147 13.50 -12.40 7.76
CA ASN A 147 12.06 -12.52 7.89
C ASN A 147 11.65 -13.97 8.11
N TYR A 148 11.95 -14.84 7.15
CA TYR A 148 11.55 -16.24 7.22
C TYR A 148 12.27 -17.16 6.22
N PHE A 149 12.30 -18.44 6.58
CA PHE A 149 12.66 -19.56 5.72
C PHE A 149 11.47 -20.52 5.61
N SER A 150 11.12 -20.99 4.41
CA SER A 150 10.02 -21.95 4.24
C SER A 150 10.34 -23.05 3.24
N LEU A 151 9.62 -24.16 3.37
CA LEU A 151 9.65 -25.27 2.43
C LEU A 151 8.25 -25.80 2.14
N GLY A 152 8.10 -26.42 0.96
CA GLY A 152 6.85 -27.01 0.52
C GLY A 152 6.02 -26.06 -0.35
N PHE A 153 4.71 -26.04 -0.10
CA PHE A 153 3.75 -25.37 -0.98
C PHE A 153 4.08 -23.89 -1.24
N ASP A 154 4.33 -23.11 -0.19
CA ASP A 154 4.67 -21.68 -0.29
C ASP A 154 5.93 -21.44 -1.15
N ALA A 155 6.99 -22.18 -0.84
CA ALA A 155 8.25 -22.10 -1.57
C ALA A 155 8.09 -22.50 -3.05
N ARG A 156 7.23 -23.49 -3.34
CA ARG A 156 6.91 -23.90 -4.71
C ARG A 156 6.22 -22.79 -5.50
N VAL A 157 5.19 -22.16 -4.92
CA VAL A 157 4.52 -21.01 -5.56
C VAL A 157 5.49 -19.86 -5.77
N THR A 158 6.38 -19.63 -4.81
CA THR A 158 7.43 -18.60 -4.91
C THR A 158 8.43 -18.93 -6.03
N LEU A 159 8.81 -20.20 -6.19
CA LEU A 159 9.68 -20.67 -7.28
C LEU A 159 9.02 -20.48 -8.65
N GLU A 160 7.77 -20.91 -8.80
CA GLU A 160 7.00 -20.75 -10.04
C GLU A 160 6.82 -19.27 -10.42
N PHE A 161 6.60 -18.39 -9.42
CA PHE A 161 6.59 -16.95 -9.61
C PHE A 161 7.94 -16.42 -10.12
N HIS A 162 9.05 -16.86 -9.52
CA HIS A 162 10.39 -16.45 -9.90
C HIS A 162 10.71 -16.86 -11.35
N GLU A 163 10.52 -18.13 -11.69
CA GLU A 163 10.74 -18.68 -13.04
C GLU A 163 9.86 -17.95 -14.08
N SER A 164 8.59 -17.69 -13.74
CA SER A 164 7.69 -16.93 -14.61
C SER A 164 8.14 -15.49 -14.81
N ARG A 165 8.67 -14.86 -13.76
CA ARG A 165 9.19 -13.49 -13.77
C ARG A 165 10.46 -13.37 -14.61
N GLU A 166 11.38 -14.32 -14.49
CA GLU A 166 12.59 -14.37 -15.32
C GLU A 166 12.26 -14.61 -16.79
N ALA A 167 11.28 -15.47 -17.08
CA ALA A 167 10.85 -15.74 -18.45
C ALA A 167 10.14 -14.55 -19.11
N LYS A 168 9.35 -13.75 -18.34
CA LYS A 168 8.52 -12.66 -18.87
C LYS A 168 8.48 -11.42 -17.95
N PRO A 169 9.59 -10.69 -17.78
CA PRO A 169 9.71 -9.60 -16.80
C PRO A 169 8.70 -8.45 -17.00
N GLU A 170 8.29 -8.20 -18.25
CA GLU A 170 7.26 -7.22 -18.64
C GLU A 170 5.93 -7.40 -17.90
N ARG A 171 5.55 -8.66 -17.57
CA ARG A 171 4.26 -8.97 -16.91
C ARG A 171 4.25 -8.70 -15.41
N PHE A 172 5.43 -8.55 -14.80
CA PHE A 172 5.61 -8.48 -13.34
C PHE A 172 6.02 -7.07 -12.87
N ASN A 173 5.72 -6.07 -13.68
CA ASN A 173 6.04 -4.68 -13.39
C ASN A 173 5.09 -4.02 -12.39
N SER A 174 4.00 -4.68 -11.95
CA SER A 174 2.99 -4.08 -11.07
C SER A 174 2.80 -4.90 -9.80
N ARG A 175 2.80 -4.23 -8.64
CA ARG A 175 2.56 -4.87 -7.33
C ARG A 175 1.22 -5.59 -7.28
N LEU A 176 0.17 -5.02 -7.89
CA LEU A 176 -1.17 -5.63 -7.92
C LEU A 176 -1.16 -6.92 -8.74
N ARG A 177 -0.56 -6.88 -9.94
CA ARG A 177 -0.42 -8.07 -10.80
C ARG A 177 0.41 -9.17 -10.14
N ASN A 178 1.49 -8.78 -9.47
CA ASN A 178 2.31 -9.71 -8.72
C ASN A 178 1.50 -10.39 -7.61
N LYS A 179 0.72 -9.63 -6.82
CA LYS A 179 -0.17 -10.20 -5.80
C LYS A 179 -1.24 -11.13 -6.40
N MET A 180 -1.83 -10.77 -7.55
CA MET A 180 -2.81 -11.61 -8.24
C MET A 180 -2.21 -12.95 -8.71
N PHE A 181 -0.93 -12.99 -9.09
CA PHE A 181 -0.26 -14.24 -9.42
C PHE A 181 -0.28 -15.20 -8.22
N TYR A 182 0.16 -14.74 -7.04
CA TYR A 182 0.17 -15.55 -5.83
C TYR A 182 -1.23 -16.06 -5.46
N ALA A 183 -2.25 -15.20 -5.57
CA ALA A 183 -3.63 -15.60 -5.32
C ALA A 183 -4.14 -16.64 -6.34
N GLY A 184 -3.85 -16.43 -7.63
CA GLY A 184 -4.30 -17.32 -8.71
C GLY A 184 -3.65 -18.71 -8.63
N THR A 185 -2.35 -18.79 -8.38
CA THR A 185 -1.63 -20.08 -8.25
C THR A 185 -2.09 -20.84 -7.01
N ALA A 186 -2.23 -20.14 -5.87
CA ALA A 186 -2.73 -20.77 -4.65
C ALA A 186 -4.15 -21.38 -4.83
N PHE A 187 -5.03 -20.69 -5.55
CA PHE A 187 -6.39 -21.17 -5.84
C PHE A 187 -6.39 -22.34 -6.85
N SER A 188 -5.62 -22.24 -7.93
CA SER A 188 -5.50 -23.31 -8.93
C SER A 188 -5.02 -24.62 -8.28
N ASP A 189 -3.98 -24.55 -7.45
CA ASP A 189 -3.41 -25.73 -6.84
C ASP A 189 -4.22 -26.30 -5.68
N PHE A 190 -4.99 -25.46 -5.00
CA PHE A 190 -6.02 -25.92 -4.07
C PHE A 190 -7.04 -26.83 -4.76
N LEU A 191 -7.40 -26.53 -6.02
CA LEU A 191 -8.33 -27.35 -6.80
C LEU A 191 -7.68 -28.61 -7.40
N THR A 192 -6.39 -28.57 -7.76
CA THR A 192 -5.70 -29.72 -8.38
C THR A 192 -5.10 -30.70 -7.37
N GLY A 193 -4.92 -30.31 -6.11
CA GLY A 193 -4.49 -31.19 -5.01
C GLY A 193 -3.09 -31.78 -5.20
N SER A 194 -2.17 -31.05 -5.85
CA SER A 194 -0.91 -31.60 -6.38
C SER A 194 0.25 -31.76 -5.38
N SER A 195 0.14 -31.28 -4.12
CA SER A 195 1.21 -31.38 -3.12
C SER A 195 0.86 -32.35 -2.00
N LYS A 196 1.01 -33.66 -2.23
CA LYS A 196 0.48 -34.67 -1.29
C LYS A 196 1.44 -35.23 -0.24
N ASP A 197 2.75 -34.96 -0.30
CA ASP A 197 3.70 -35.79 0.47
C ASP A 197 4.88 -35.07 1.15
N LEU A 198 4.87 -33.73 1.32
CA LEU A 198 5.99 -33.01 1.98
C LEU A 198 6.39 -33.67 3.30
N SER A 199 5.42 -33.88 4.18
CA SER A 199 5.61 -34.41 5.53
C SER A 199 6.26 -35.80 5.58
N LYS A 200 6.14 -36.61 4.51
CA LYS A 200 6.76 -37.95 4.42
C LYS A 200 8.24 -37.90 4.06
N HIS A 201 8.74 -36.76 3.61
CA HIS A 201 10.08 -36.62 3.04
C HIS A 201 10.96 -35.67 3.84
N ILE A 202 10.56 -35.37 5.07
CA ILE A 202 11.30 -34.49 5.98
C ILE A 202 11.36 -35.07 7.40
N ARG A 203 12.44 -34.72 8.09
CA ARG A 203 12.60 -34.88 9.55
C ARG A 203 12.90 -33.51 10.15
N VAL A 204 12.22 -33.17 11.24
CA VAL A 204 12.32 -31.84 11.87
C VAL A 204 12.63 -32.01 13.34
N VAL A 205 13.74 -31.45 13.79
CA VAL A 205 14.15 -31.45 15.20
C VAL A 205 14.35 -30.00 15.65
N CYS A 206 13.65 -29.58 16.71
CA CYS A 206 13.73 -28.24 17.29
C CYS A 206 14.20 -28.34 18.73
N ASP A 207 15.32 -27.70 19.08
CA ASP A 207 15.96 -27.77 20.41
C ASP A 207 16.07 -29.21 20.97
N GLY A 208 16.37 -30.18 20.09
CA GLY A 208 16.47 -31.60 20.44
C GLY A 208 15.13 -32.36 20.48
N THR A 209 13.99 -31.67 20.36
CA THR A 209 12.66 -32.29 20.26
C THR A 209 12.36 -32.68 18.82
N ASP A 210 12.13 -33.97 18.56
CA ASP A 210 11.75 -34.46 17.24
C ASP A 210 10.25 -34.23 16.99
N LEU A 211 9.93 -33.38 16.01
CA LEU A 211 8.57 -33.01 15.61
C LEU A 211 8.08 -33.79 14.38
N THR A 212 8.88 -34.73 13.87
CA THR A 212 8.61 -35.44 12.60
C THR A 212 7.26 -36.16 12.60
N SER A 213 6.93 -36.86 13.69
CA SER A 213 5.63 -37.53 13.82
C SER A 213 4.47 -36.53 13.79
N LYS A 214 4.58 -35.40 14.49
CA LYS A 214 3.54 -34.35 14.49
C LYS A 214 3.33 -33.79 13.07
N VAL A 215 4.42 -33.52 12.34
CA VAL A 215 4.38 -33.03 10.97
C VAL A 215 3.71 -34.02 10.01
N GLN A 216 3.98 -35.33 10.19
CA GLN A 216 3.39 -36.42 9.41
C GLN A 216 1.91 -36.65 9.72
N ASP A 217 1.54 -36.71 11.00
CA ASP A 217 0.18 -36.97 11.44
C ASP A 217 -0.78 -35.85 11.00
N MET A 218 -0.30 -34.60 11.05
CA MET A 218 -1.06 -33.42 10.61
C MET A 218 -1.03 -33.21 9.10
N LYS A 219 -0.24 -34.02 8.35
CA LYS A 219 -0.11 -33.96 6.89
C LYS A 219 0.22 -32.56 6.39
N LEU A 220 1.17 -31.91 7.05
CA LEU A 220 1.57 -30.55 6.69
C LEU A 220 2.14 -30.52 5.27
N GLN A 221 1.78 -29.47 4.52
CA GLN A 221 2.21 -29.22 3.15
C GLN A 221 3.15 -28.02 3.04
N CYS A 222 3.29 -27.26 4.11
CA CYS A 222 4.28 -26.21 4.25
C CYS A 222 4.78 -26.16 5.69
N LEU A 223 6.09 -25.94 5.83
CA LEU A 223 6.72 -25.56 7.08
C LEU A 223 7.32 -24.18 6.91
N LEU A 224 7.10 -23.33 7.90
CA LEU A 224 7.55 -21.96 7.95
C LEU A 224 8.33 -21.75 9.25
N PHE A 225 9.55 -21.26 9.09
CA PHE A 225 10.43 -20.81 10.16
C PHE A 225 10.42 -19.28 10.11
N LEU A 226 9.74 -18.67 11.08
CA LEU A 226 9.37 -17.27 11.04
C LEU A 226 10.08 -16.50 12.14
N ASN A 227 10.74 -15.41 11.78
CA ASN A 227 11.43 -14.51 12.70
C ASN A 227 10.66 -13.21 12.97
N ILE A 228 9.79 -12.78 12.03
CA ILE A 228 8.99 -11.56 12.17
C ILE A 228 7.49 -11.89 12.21
N PRO A 229 6.63 -11.05 12.85
CA PRO A 229 5.21 -11.33 12.93
C PRO A 229 4.42 -11.30 11.61
N ARG A 230 5.05 -10.87 10.51
CA ARG A 230 4.39 -10.63 9.23
C ARG A 230 4.88 -11.61 8.19
N TYR A 231 3.92 -12.14 7.44
CA TYR A 231 4.17 -13.09 6.37
C TYR A 231 3.14 -12.88 5.25
N CYS A 232 3.49 -13.24 4.02
CA CYS A 232 2.58 -13.24 2.87
C CYS A 232 1.79 -11.91 2.73
N ALA A 233 2.53 -10.80 2.67
CA ALA A 233 1.99 -9.45 2.50
C ALA A 233 1.18 -8.90 3.71
N GLY A 234 1.51 -9.35 4.92
CA GLY A 234 1.06 -8.76 6.19
C GLY A 234 0.17 -9.65 7.06
N THR A 235 -0.08 -10.90 6.65
CA THR A 235 -0.76 -11.90 7.49
C THR A 235 0.06 -12.22 8.74
N MET A 236 -0.59 -12.75 9.77
CA MET A 236 0.02 -13.06 11.07
C MET A 236 -0.11 -14.56 11.39
N PRO A 237 0.75 -15.40 10.81
CA PRO A 237 0.57 -16.85 10.82
C PRO A 237 0.76 -17.49 12.20
N TRP A 238 1.43 -16.83 13.15
CA TRP A 238 1.54 -17.29 14.53
C TRP A 238 0.23 -17.10 15.32
N GLY A 239 -0.59 -16.13 14.91
CA GLY A 239 -1.82 -15.72 15.60
C GLY A 239 -1.57 -15.15 16.99
N ASN A 240 -2.64 -15.10 17.81
CA ASN A 240 -2.57 -14.66 19.20
C ASN A 240 -2.56 -15.89 20.13
N PRO A 241 -1.45 -16.22 20.80
CA PRO A 241 -1.45 -17.27 21.81
C PRO A 241 -2.34 -16.87 23.00
N SER A 242 -3.19 -17.77 23.48
CA SER A 242 -4.01 -17.55 24.68
C SER A 242 -3.15 -17.65 25.95
N GLU A 243 -3.62 -17.06 27.05
CA GLU A 243 -2.93 -17.04 28.36
C GLU A 243 -2.69 -18.44 28.98
N HIS A 244 -3.21 -19.51 28.38
CA HIS A 244 -3.18 -20.88 28.90
C HIS A 244 -2.33 -21.87 28.06
N ASN A 245 -1.48 -21.41 27.13
CA ASN A 245 -0.74 -22.27 26.19
C ASN A 245 0.78 -22.36 26.45
N ASP A 246 1.39 -23.44 25.93
CA ASP A 246 2.81 -23.80 25.99
C ASP A 246 3.77 -22.84 25.24
N PHE A 247 3.27 -21.79 24.59
CA PHE A 247 4.05 -20.90 23.70
C PHE A 247 3.91 -19.42 24.06
N GLY A 248 5.02 -18.68 23.93
CA GLY A 248 5.06 -17.25 24.18
C GLY A 248 4.51 -16.39 23.04
N PRO A 249 4.32 -15.07 23.29
CA PRO A 249 4.06 -14.10 22.23
C PRO A 249 5.27 -14.02 21.30
N GLN A 250 5.01 -13.95 20.00
CA GLN A 250 6.05 -13.82 18.99
C GLN A 250 6.77 -12.47 19.11
N LYS A 251 8.10 -12.53 19.03
CA LYS A 251 8.99 -11.37 19.01
C LYS A 251 10.06 -11.60 17.95
N HIS A 252 10.72 -10.52 17.56
CA HIS A 252 11.77 -10.53 16.53
C HIS A 252 13.14 -10.17 17.12
N ASP A 253 13.25 -10.20 18.44
CA ASP A 253 14.40 -9.76 19.24
C ASP A 253 14.65 -10.62 20.50
N ASP A 254 14.04 -11.81 20.58
CA ASP A 254 14.11 -12.72 21.74
C ASP A 254 15.05 -13.91 21.55
N GLY A 255 15.71 -14.01 20.38
CA GLY A 255 16.61 -15.11 20.02
C GLY A 255 15.87 -16.42 19.74
N LEU A 256 14.56 -16.37 19.51
CA LEU A 256 13.74 -17.54 19.20
C LEU A 256 13.16 -17.44 17.79
N ILE A 257 12.90 -18.59 17.18
CA ILE A 257 12.22 -18.70 15.90
C ILE A 257 10.91 -19.46 16.05
N GLU A 258 9.85 -18.95 15.44
CA GLU A 258 8.57 -19.64 15.39
C GLU A 258 8.56 -20.70 14.29
N VAL A 259 8.24 -21.94 14.67
CA VAL A 259 8.08 -23.06 13.76
C VAL A 259 6.59 -23.31 13.55
N ILE A 260 6.12 -23.06 12.33
CA ILE A 260 4.71 -23.06 11.96
C ILE A 260 4.47 -24.09 10.86
N GLY A 261 3.47 -24.93 11.08
CA GLY A 261 3.00 -25.90 10.11
C GLY A 261 1.76 -25.40 9.39
N PHE A 262 1.66 -25.64 8.08
CA PHE A 262 0.41 -25.42 7.37
C PHE A 262 -0.10 -26.65 6.62
N THR A 263 -1.40 -26.86 6.76
CA THR A 263 -2.24 -27.57 5.79
C THR A 263 -2.71 -26.61 4.69
N MET A 264 -3.26 -27.14 3.60
CA MET A 264 -3.87 -26.30 2.56
C MET A 264 -5.00 -25.41 3.11
N THR A 265 -5.79 -25.93 4.04
CA THR A 265 -6.89 -25.19 4.66
C THR A 265 -6.36 -24.02 5.50
N SER A 266 -5.31 -24.23 6.29
CA SER A 266 -4.70 -23.14 7.05
C SER A 266 -4.03 -22.10 6.14
N LEU A 267 -3.38 -22.51 5.04
CA LEU A 267 -2.82 -21.55 4.07
C LEU A 267 -3.92 -20.71 3.41
N ALA A 268 -5.03 -21.35 3.00
CA ALA A 268 -6.15 -20.67 2.35
C ALA A 268 -6.83 -19.63 3.25
N THR A 269 -6.82 -19.85 4.57
CA THR A 269 -7.47 -18.97 5.55
C THR A 269 -6.56 -17.85 6.08
N LEU A 270 -5.25 -17.86 5.78
CA LEU A 270 -4.31 -16.84 6.28
C LEU A 270 -4.73 -15.40 5.93
N GLN A 271 -5.24 -15.17 4.72
CA GLN A 271 -5.62 -13.82 4.26
C GLN A 271 -6.89 -13.29 4.95
N VAL A 272 -7.71 -14.17 5.53
CA VAL A 272 -8.93 -13.80 6.28
C VAL A 272 -8.72 -13.85 7.80
N GLY A 273 -7.46 -13.80 8.24
CA GLY A 273 -7.11 -13.78 9.67
C GLY A 273 -6.92 -15.16 10.31
N GLY A 274 -6.94 -16.22 9.51
CA GLY A 274 -6.50 -17.55 9.95
C GLY A 274 -5.03 -17.58 10.35
N HIS A 275 -4.63 -18.64 11.04
CA HIS A 275 -3.25 -18.86 11.49
C HIS A 275 -2.80 -20.28 11.14
N GLY A 276 -1.49 -20.51 11.17
CA GLY A 276 -0.91 -21.84 11.04
C GLY A 276 -1.00 -22.64 12.34
N GLU A 277 -0.58 -23.89 12.26
CA GLU A 277 -0.36 -24.72 13.44
C GLU A 277 0.95 -24.33 14.10
N ARG A 278 0.90 -24.00 15.40
CA ARG A 278 2.10 -23.69 16.20
C ARG A 278 2.80 -24.99 16.58
N LEU A 279 3.99 -25.22 16.05
CA LEU A 279 4.74 -26.46 16.29
C LEU A 279 5.78 -26.26 17.39
N HIS A 280 6.53 -25.17 17.36
CA HIS A 280 7.58 -24.87 18.34
C HIS A 280 7.95 -23.38 18.34
N GLN A 281 8.59 -22.94 19.41
CA GLN A 281 9.37 -21.71 19.49
C GLN A 281 10.78 -22.09 20.00
N CYS A 282 11.84 -21.94 19.21
CA CYS A 282 13.14 -22.58 19.48
C CYS A 282 14.36 -21.74 19.10
N GLN A 283 15.56 -22.13 19.58
CA GLN A 283 16.85 -21.48 19.27
C GLN A 283 17.64 -22.20 18.16
N GLU A 284 17.43 -23.51 18.01
CA GLU A 284 18.09 -24.31 16.99
C GLU A 284 17.10 -25.25 16.30
N VAL A 285 17.18 -25.31 14.98
CA VAL A 285 16.44 -26.28 14.17
C VAL A 285 17.41 -27.10 13.34
N THR A 286 17.22 -28.41 13.32
CA THR A 286 17.79 -29.31 12.32
C THR A 286 16.68 -29.91 11.46
N LEU A 287 16.67 -29.54 10.19
CA LEU A 287 15.73 -30.02 9.18
C LEU A 287 16.48 -30.93 8.21
N THR A 288 16.05 -32.18 8.09
CA THR A 288 16.58 -33.13 7.09
C THR A 288 15.55 -33.34 5.99
N THR A 289 15.93 -33.18 4.72
CA THR A 289 15.12 -33.50 3.55
C THR A 289 15.65 -34.76 2.86
N PHE A 290 14.74 -35.62 2.41
CA PHE A 290 15.08 -36.90 1.77
C PHE A 290 14.83 -36.90 0.25
N LYS A 291 14.25 -35.82 -0.28
CA LYS A 291 13.96 -35.60 -1.70
C LYS A 291 14.28 -34.16 -2.09
N PRO A 292 14.45 -33.86 -3.39
CA PRO A 292 14.50 -32.49 -3.86
C PRO A 292 13.21 -31.75 -3.51
N ILE A 293 13.31 -30.64 -2.79
CA ILE A 293 12.15 -29.88 -2.28
C ILE A 293 12.33 -28.39 -2.61
N PRO A 294 11.28 -27.71 -3.12
CA PRO A 294 11.27 -26.26 -3.21
C PRO A 294 11.38 -25.64 -1.81
N VAL A 295 12.34 -24.72 -1.67
CA VAL A 295 12.56 -23.92 -0.47
C VAL A 295 12.66 -22.45 -0.85
N GLN A 296 12.39 -21.54 0.08
CA GLN A 296 12.64 -20.10 -0.11
C GLN A 296 13.19 -19.46 1.14
N VAL A 297 14.08 -18.49 0.95
CA VAL A 297 14.75 -17.72 2.00
C VAL A 297 14.46 -16.25 1.74
N ASP A 298 13.72 -15.57 2.63
CA ASP A 298 13.32 -14.16 2.48
C ASP A 298 12.73 -13.79 1.09
N GLY A 299 12.04 -14.75 0.45
CA GLY A 299 11.44 -14.59 -0.88
C GLY A 299 12.34 -14.95 -2.07
N GLU A 300 13.57 -15.44 -1.83
CA GLU A 300 14.46 -15.99 -2.85
C GLU A 300 14.32 -17.52 -2.89
N PRO A 301 13.66 -18.09 -3.92
CA PRO A 301 13.37 -19.51 -3.99
C PRO A 301 14.47 -20.32 -4.70
N CYS A 302 14.58 -21.59 -4.35
CA CYS A 302 15.31 -22.57 -5.15
C CYS A 302 14.76 -23.98 -4.95
N ARG A 303 15.07 -24.89 -5.87
CA ARG A 303 14.81 -26.32 -5.71
C ARG A 303 16.04 -26.98 -5.06
N LEU A 304 15.99 -27.22 -3.75
CA LEU A 304 17.13 -27.72 -3.01
C LEU A 304 17.20 -29.26 -3.07
N ALA A 305 18.39 -29.80 -3.34
CA ALA A 305 18.68 -31.22 -3.26
C ALA A 305 18.48 -31.76 -1.82
N PRO A 306 18.36 -33.09 -1.62
CA PRO A 306 18.27 -33.67 -0.28
C PRO A 306 19.41 -33.20 0.62
N SER A 307 19.05 -32.56 1.74
CA SER A 307 20.00 -31.80 2.57
C SER A 307 19.68 -31.91 4.05
N VAL A 308 20.70 -31.73 4.88
CA VAL A 308 20.60 -31.41 6.31
C VAL A 308 20.81 -29.90 6.44
N ILE A 309 19.76 -29.22 6.89
CA ILE A 309 19.70 -27.76 7.03
C ILE A 309 19.66 -27.45 8.52
N ARG A 310 20.63 -26.65 8.98
CA ARG A 310 20.70 -26.17 10.37
C ARG A 310 20.37 -24.69 10.42
N ILE A 311 19.42 -24.33 11.27
CA ILE A 311 19.00 -22.96 11.53
C ILE A 311 19.49 -22.57 12.92
N THR A 312 20.27 -21.50 13.00
CA THR A 312 20.86 -21.01 14.28
C THR A 312 20.87 -19.49 14.30
N LEU A 313 20.76 -18.91 15.50
CA LEU A 313 20.89 -17.47 15.67
C LEU A 313 22.28 -17.00 15.20
N ARG A 314 22.30 -15.95 14.37
CA ARG A 314 23.52 -15.34 13.84
C ARG A 314 23.97 -14.17 14.71
N ASN A 315 23.16 -13.11 14.71
CA ASN A 315 23.38 -11.86 15.41
C ASN A 315 22.06 -11.07 15.48
N GLN A 316 22.11 -9.90 16.10
CA GLN A 316 21.03 -8.92 16.05
C GLN A 316 21.46 -7.71 15.21
N ALA A 317 20.52 -7.14 14.46
CA ALA A 317 20.70 -5.90 13.72
C ALA A 317 19.90 -4.76 14.34
N ASN A 318 20.50 -3.57 14.38
CA ASN A 318 19.81 -2.35 14.76
C ASN A 318 18.86 -1.93 13.64
N MET A 319 17.56 -1.97 13.93
CA MET A 319 16.51 -1.49 13.03
C MET A 319 15.84 -0.24 13.60
N LEU A 320 15.27 0.59 12.74
CA LEU A 320 14.43 1.70 13.14
C LEU A 320 12.97 1.31 13.00
N GLN A 321 12.23 1.37 14.10
CA GLN A 321 10.78 1.25 14.11
C GLN A 321 10.17 2.65 14.01
N LYS A 322 9.26 2.86 13.05
CA LYS A 322 8.53 4.12 12.91
C LYS A 322 7.71 4.35 14.18
N THR A 323 7.97 5.45 14.86
CA THR A 323 7.23 5.85 16.06
C THR A 323 5.77 6.09 15.69
N LYS A 324 4.88 5.27 16.26
CA LYS A 324 3.48 5.66 16.39
C LYS A 324 3.50 6.87 17.31
N ARG A 325 3.16 8.07 16.82
CA ARG A 325 3.09 9.24 17.69
C ARG A 325 2.02 8.99 18.77
N ARG A 326 2.43 8.47 19.92
CA ARG A 326 1.75 8.72 21.20
C ARG A 326 2.06 10.17 21.53
N ILE A 327 1.05 11.03 21.48
CA ILE A 327 1.13 12.32 22.14
C ILE A 327 1.34 12.00 23.63
N SER A 328 2.48 12.40 24.15
CA SER A 328 2.98 12.10 25.49
C SER A 328 2.00 12.46 26.61
N LEU A 329 1.74 11.51 27.53
CA LEU A 329 1.55 11.81 28.95
C LEU A 329 2.66 11.12 29.76
N PRO A 330 3.14 11.73 30.86
CA PRO A 330 4.15 11.15 31.72
C PRO A 330 3.65 9.87 32.41
N GLN A 331 4.56 8.92 32.56
CA GLN A 331 4.43 7.72 33.38
C GLN A 331 3.93 8.04 34.80
N LEU A 332 2.70 7.68 35.10
CA LEU A 332 2.24 7.20 36.41
C LEU A 332 0.97 6.38 36.12
N TYR A 333 0.96 5.14 36.61
CA TYR A 333 -0.07 4.09 36.53
C TYR A 333 0.31 2.88 35.69
N ASP A 334 1.04 2.00 36.37
CA ASP A 334 1.02 0.56 36.21
C ASP A 334 -0.40 -0.01 36.43
N GLN A 335 -0.72 -1.06 35.67
CA GLN A 335 -1.68 -2.14 35.97
C GLN A 335 -3.16 -1.77 36.24
N GLN A 336 -4.01 -1.87 35.20
CA GLN A 336 -5.31 -2.57 35.26
C GLN A 336 -5.95 -2.71 33.85
N PRO A 337 -6.66 -3.81 33.55
CA PRO A 337 -7.38 -3.99 32.29
C PRO A 337 -8.80 -3.42 32.42
N ILE A 338 -9.06 -2.26 31.84
CA ILE A 338 -10.42 -1.75 31.67
C ILE A 338 -10.53 -1.16 30.26
N THR A 339 -11.39 -1.78 29.45
CA THR A 339 -12.02 -1.18 28.27
C THR A 339 -12.81 0.04 28.73
N GLU A 340 -12.15 1.18 28.88
CA GLU A 340 -12.85 2.43 29.14
C GLU A 340 -13.57 2.86 27.86
N ASN A 341 -14.90 3.02 27.96
CA ASN A 341 -15.68 3.68 26.93
C ASN A 341 -15.29 5.16 26.95
N VAL A 342 -14.87 5.68 25.81
CA VAL A 342 -14.49 7.08 25.62
C VAL A 342 -15.73 7.87 25.23
N GLN A 343 -15.94 9.00 25.92
CA GLN A 343 -16.97 9.97 25.57
C GLN A 343 -16.34 11.07 24.73
N ILE A 344 -16.88 11.30 23.54
CA ILE A 344 -16.30 12.21 22.56
C ILE A 344 -17.36 13.20 22.11
N GLN A 345 -17.07 14.48 22.30
CA GLN A 345 -17.88 15.59 21.83
C GLN A 345 -17.69 15.75 20.32
N VAL A 346 -18.78 15.69 19.55
CA VAL A 346 -18.75 15.82 18.09
C VAL A 346 -19.25 17.21 17.73
N ASN A 347 -18.46 17.94 16.96
CA ASN A 347 -18.75 19.30 16.51
C ASN A 347 -18.74 19.33 14.97
N ARG A 348 -19.52 20.21 14.34
CA ARG A 348 -19.48 20.48 12.90
C ARG A 348 -18.84 21.82 12.63
N ILE A 349 -18.00 21.89 11.61
CA ILE A 349 -17.35 23.14 11.21
C ILE A 349 -17.44 23.30 9.69
N SER A 350 -17.67 24.54 9.23
CA SER A 350 -17.69 24.82 7.80
C SER A 350 -16.32 24.69 7.18
N MET A 351 -16.25 24.39 5.88
CA MET A 351 -14.97 24.41 5.16
C MET A 351 -14.33 25.80 5.21
N ARG A 352 -15.13 26.87 5.14
CA ARG A 352 -14.66 28.26 5.19
C ARG A 352 -14.02 28.61 6.53
N ASP A 353 -14.65 28.23 7.64
CA ASP A 353 -14.16 28.52 8.99
C ASP A 353 -12.94 27.65 9.32
N TYR A 354 -12.93 26.39 8.88
CA TYR A 354 -11.76 25.52 8.98
C TYR A 354 -10.55 26.09 8.20
N GLU A 355 -10.76 26.56 6.97
CA GLU A 355 -9.71 27.16 6.16
C GLU A 355 -9.25 28.53 6.68
N ALA A 356 -10.14 29.32 7.27
CA ALA A 356 -9.82 30.66 7.77
C ALA A 356 -9.14 30.65 9.15
N LEU A 357 -9.54 29.73 10.03
CA LEU A 357 -9.07 29.66 11.43
C LEU A 357 -7.87 28.72 11.60
N HIS A 358 -7.55 27.93 10.57
CA HIS A 358 -6.37 27.07 10.49
C HIS A 358 -6.16 26.20 11.74
N TYR A 359 -5.02 26.33 12.44
CA TYR A 359 -4.59 25.41 13.51
C TYR A 359 -4.93 25.89 14.94
N ASP A 360 -5.78 26.91 15.09
CA ASP A 360 -6.18 27.41 16.40
C ASP A 360 -7.37 26.62 16.96
N LYS A 361 -7.07 25.67 17.86
CA LYS A 361 -8.07 24.78 18.49
C LYS A 361 -9.21 25.54 19.16
N GLU A 362 -8.91 26.64 19.86
CA GLU A 362 -9.94 27.36 20.63
C GLU A 362 -10.87 28.14 19.69
N GLN A 363 -10.32 28.75 18.63
CA GLN A 363 -11.13 29.44 17.62
C GLN A 363 -11.95 28.47 16.76
N LEU A 364 -11.38 27.30 16.40
CA LEU A 364 -12.12 26.24 15.72
C LEU A 364 -13.28 25.72 16.58
N ARG A 365 -13.07 25.59 17.90
CA ARG A 365 -14.12 25.19 18.84
C ARG A 365 -15.22 26.25 18.90
N GLU A 366 -14.87 27.53 18.98
CA GLU A 366 -15.83 28.66 18.98
C GLU A 366 -16.60 28.80 17.67
N ALA A 367 -15.98 28.51 16.52
CA ALA A 367 -16.61 28.56 15.21
C ALA A 367 -17.40 27.30 14.84
N SER A 368 -17.23 26.21 15.61
CA SER A 368 -17.94 24.95 15.38
C SER A 368 -19.30 24.90 16.07
N ILE A 369 -20.21 24.09 15.52
CA ILE A 369 -21.53 23.83 16.09
C ILE A 369 -21.52 22.46 16.77
N PRO A 370 -21.78 22.36 18.08
CA PRO A 370 -21.82 21.07 18.77
C PRO A 370 -23.00 20.22 18.29
N MET A 371 -22.72 18.99 17.87
CA MET A 371 -23.72 18.00 17.46
C MET A 371 -24.21 17.13 18.62
N GLY A 372 -23.30 16.79 19.55
CA GLY A 372 -23.61 15.90 20.66
C GLY A 372 -22.41 15.04 21.05
N ILE A 373 -22.60 14.18 22.05
CA ILE A 373 -21.54 13.31 22.58
C ILE A 373 -21.81 11.87 22.13
N ILE A 374 -20.81 11.23 21.53
CA ILE A 374 -20.82 9.79 21.29
C ILE A 374 -20.07 9.07 22.41
N THR A 375 -20.51 7.87 22.76
CA THR A 375 -19.80 6.99 23.70
C THR A 375 -19.42 5.71 22.96
N VAL A 376 -18.12 5.43 22.86
CA VAL A 376 -17.58 4.30 22.11
C VAL A 376 -16.46 3.62 22.90
N PRO A 377 -16.25 2.29 22.79
CA PRO A 377 -15.09 1.63 23.36
C PRO A 377 -13.77 2.28 22.88
N GLY A 378 -12.77 2.46 23.76
CA GLY A 378 -11.51 3.14 23.39
C GLY A 378 -10.70 2.47 22.27
N ASN A 379 -10.95 1.20 21.96
CA ASN A 379 -10.40 0.48 20.82
C ASN A 379 -11.30 0.53 19.57
N SER A 380 -12.27 1.44 19.51
CA SER A 380 -13.14 1.60 18.33
C SER A 380 -12.39 2.31 17.22
N VAL A 381 -12.53 1.81 15.99
CA VAL A 381 -12.06 2.53 14.80
C VAL A 381 -13.04 3.66 14.45
N LEU A 382 -12.58 4.63 13.66
CA LEU A 382 -13.42 5.76 13.26
C LEU A 382 -14.68 5.36 12.50
N GLU A 383 -14.62 4.25 11.76
CA GLU A 383 -15.77 3.72 11.03
C GLU A 383 -16.89 3.31 12.00
N THR A 384 -16.54 2.75 13.15
CA THR A 384 -17.48 2.49 14.23
C THR A 384 -18.02 3.79 14.82
N CYS A 385 -17.16 4.78 15.05
CA CYS A 385 -17.56 6.09 15.57
C CYS A 385 -18.56 6.79 14.64
N ARG A 386 -18.36 6.68 13.31
CA ARG A 386 -19.26 7.21 12.29
C ARG A 386 -20.69 6.68 12.42
N LEU A 387 -20.87 5.38 12.68
CA LEU A 387 -22.21 4.81 12.90
C LEU A 387 -22.92 5.41 14.12
N HIS A 388 -22.18 5.88 15.13
CA HIS A 388 -22.74 6.59 16.28
C HIS A 388 -23.00 8.07 15.97
N ILE A 389 -22.12 8.70 15.18
CA ILE A 389 -22.25 10.08 14.72
C ILE A 389 -23.45 10.25 13.78
N GLU A 390 -23.67 9.31 12.86
CA GLU A 390 -24.81 9.32 11.93
C GLU A 390 -26.15 9.23 12.67
N LYS A 391 -26.17 8.60 13.86
CA LYS A 391 -27.36 8.58 14.73
C LYS A 391 -27.61 9.90 15.46
N LEU A 392 -26.63 10.80 15.54
CA LEU A 392 -26.82 12.17 16.02
C LEU A 392 -27.48 13.06 14.96
N HIS A 393 -27.63 12.58 13.72
CA HIS A 393 -27.99 13.36 12.54
C HIS A 393 -29.25 12.80 11.84
N GLU A 394 -30.40 12.85 12.51
CA GLU A 394 -31.66 12.82 11.76
C GLU A 394 -31.81 14.16 11.01
N VAL A 395 -31.66 14.10 9.68
CA VAL A 395 -32.07 15.06 8.64
C VAL A 395 -30.93 15.72 7.82
N LEU A 396 -30.88 15.29 6.55
CA LEU A 396 -30.41 15.90 5.30
C LEU A 396 -29.08 15.46 4.65
N PHE A 397 -29.17 15.47 3.31
CA PHE A 397 -28.44 14.78 2.25
C PHE A 397 -27.12 15.42 1.81
N SER A 398 -26.35 14.62 1.05
CA SER A 398 -25.28 14.95 0.09
C SER A 398 -23.98 15.58 0.60
N LEU A 399 -22.86 14.82 0.57
CA LEU A 399 -21.52 15.33 0.88
C LEU A 399 -20.45 14.93 -0.14
N LEU A 400 -19.70 15.97 -0.54
CA LEU A 400 -18.64 16.06 -1.56
C LEU A 400 -17.23 15.71 -1.03
N ASN A 401 -16.31 15.54 -1.99
CA ASN A 401 -14.89 15.17 -1.86
C ASN A 401 -13.90 16.35 -1.69
N ALA A 402 -12.71 16.01 -1.16
CA ALA A 402 -11.32 16.44 -1.47
C ALA A 402 -10.57 17.52 -0.63
N ALA A 403 -9.32 17.16 -0.26
CA ALA A 403 -7.99 17.85 -0.12
C ALA A 403 -7.89 19.32 0.38
N THR A 404 -6.89 19.87 1.12
CA THR A 404 -5.50 19.50 1.56
C THR A 404 -5.01 20.47 2.67
N THR A 405 -3.93 20.09 3.38
CA THR A 405 -2.83 20.88 4.03
C THR A 405 -2.75 21.18 5.55
N ALA A 406 -1.64 20.64 6.10
CA ALA A 406 -0.71 21.12 7.14
C ALA A 406 -1.03 20.99 8.65
N ASP A 407 0.05 21.10 9.41
CA ASP A 407 0.38 20.57 10.73
C ASP A 407 -0.70 20.71 11.83
N ARG A 408 -0.94 19.59 12.54
CA ARG A 408 -1.71 19.43 13.80
C ARG A 408 -3.21 19.13 13.73
N PHE A 409 -3.82 19.05 12.55
CA PHE A 409 -5.16 18.47 12.38
C PHE A 409 -5.14 17.35 11.33
N TYR A 410 -5.61 16.16 11.73
CA TYR A 410 -5.71 14.99 10.85
C TYR A 410 -7.06 15.03 10.12
N ARG A 411 -7.05 15.34 8.82
CA ARG A 411 -8.20 15.07 7.96
C ARG A 411 -8.13 13.59 7.57
N ILE A 412 -9.09 12.81 8.05
CA ILE A 412 -9.18 11.38 7.76
C ILE A 412 -10.25 11.21 6.69
N ASP A 413 -9.84 10.74 5.52
CA ASP A 413 -10.78 10.43 4.44
C ASP A 413 -11.60 9.19 4.82
N ARG A 414 -12.84 9.12 4.34
CA ARG A 414 -13.76 8.00 4.61
C ARG A 414 -13.12 6.62 4.39
N GLY A 415 -12.29 6.48 3.35
CA GLY A 415 -11.60 5.23 3.04
C GLY A 415 -10.46 4.85 3.99
N GLN A 416 -10.14 5.68 4.98
CA GLN A 416 -9.07 5.46 5.96
C GLN A 416 -9.61 5.25 7.38
N GLU A 417 -10.92 5.29 7.58
CA GLU A 417 -11.52 5.22 8.91
C GLU A 417 -11.35 3.85 9.59
N HIS A 418 -11.27 2.78 8.80
CA HIS A 418 -10.95 1.44 9.29
C HIS A 418 -9.48 1.26 9.72
N LEU A 419 -8.62 2.23 9.41
CA LEU A 419 -7.18 2.19 9.70
C LEU A 419 -6.79 2.97 10.96
N ASN A 420 -7.72 3.74 11.55
CA ASN A 420 -7.42 4.68 12.62
C ASN A 420 -8.34 4.43 13.82
N TYR A 421 -7.74 4.15 14.99
CA TYR A 421 -8.48 4.03 16.25
C TYR A 421 -8.79 5.40 16.84
N VAL A 422 -9.96 5.55 17.44
CA VAL A 422 -10.46 6.84 17.93
C VAL A 422 -9.56 7.45 19.00
N THR A 423 -9.00 6.63 19.89
CA THR A 423 -8.04 7.04 20.93
C THR A 423 -6.66 7.40 20.38
N GLU A 424 -6.35 7.02 19.13
CA GLU A 424 -5.08 7.38 18.47
C GLU A 424 -5.13 8.76 17.81
N ILE A 425 -6.32 9.32 17.59
CA ILE A 425 -6.54 10.52 16.76
C ILE A 425 -7.31 11.64 17.46
N SER A 426 -8.07 11.33 18.51
CA SER A 426 -8.90 12.27 19.26
C SER A 426 -8.84 11.96 20.76
N GLN A 427 -8.80 13.00 21.57
CA GLN A 427 -8.77 12.91 23.03
C GLN A 427 -10.18 13.09 23.61
N ASP A 428 -10.88 14.18 23.22
CA ASP A 428 -12.22 14.52 23.74
C ASP A 428 -13.19 15.08 22.66
N GLU A 429 -12.69 15.50 21.49
CA GLU A 429 -13.48 16.23 20.48
C GLU A 429 -13.21 15.73 19.06
N LEU A 430 -14.26 15.57 18.25
CA LEU A 430 -14.19 15.29 16.81
C LEU A 430 -14.88 16.42 16.04
N PHE A 431 -14.21 16.92 15.01
CA PHE A 431 -14.76 17.94 14.12
C PHE A 431 -15.14 17.31 12.77
N ILE A 432 -16.41 17.41 12.41
CA ILE A 432 -16.91 17.02 11.09
C ILE A 432 -16.86 18.24 10.20
N LEU A 433 -16.10 18.11 9.12
CA LEU A 433 -16.05 19.09 8.05
C LEU A 433 -17.35 19.02 7.25
N ASP A 434 -18.12 20.09 7.32
CA ASP A 434 -19.39 20.25 6.62
C ASP A 434 -19.27 21.37 5.56
N PRO A 435 -19.00 21.04 4.29
CA PRO A 435 -18.95 22.01 3.19
C PRO A 435 -20.26 22.73 2.91
N GLU A 436 -21.41 22.29 3.44
CA GLU A 436 -22.70 22.97 3.26
C GLU A 436 -23.04 23.94 4.40
N LEU A 437 -22.20 24.03 5.44
CA LEU A 437 -22.45 24.88 6.59
C LEU A 437 -22.22 26.36 6.23
N VAL A 438 -23.30 27.11 6.00
CA VAL A 438 -23.26 28.57 5.78
C VAL A 438 -23.28 29.28 7.12
N THR A 439 -22.14 29.83 7.55
CA THR A 439 -22.07 30.72 8.71
C THR A 439 -22.86 32.00 8.43
N LYS A 440 -23.96 32.21 9.17
CA LYS A 440 -24.62 33.53 9.22
C LYS A 440 -23.67 34.47 9.96
N GLU A 441 -23.08 35.43 9.26
CA GLU A 441 -22.36 36.54 9.89
C GLU A 441 -23.30 37.23 10.88
N THR A 442 -23.06 37.00 12.18
CA THR A 442 -23.61 37.87 13.22
C THR A 442 -22.74 39.11 13.23
N VAL A 443 -23.15 40.10 12.42
CA VAL A 443 -22.62 41.46 12.51
C VAL A 443 -22.97 41.99 13.89
N GLY A 444 -22.00 41.93 14.81
CA GLY A 444 -22.05 42.61 16.08
C GLY A 444 -22.13 44.11 15.84
N THR A 445 -23.33 44.65 16.01
CA THR A 445 -23.59 46.09 15.99
C THR A 445 -23.01 46.72 17.24
N SER A 446 -22.14 47.72 17.09
CA SER A 446 -21.98 48.77 18.11
C SER A 446 -22.80 50.01 17.70
N PRO A 447 -23.40 50.73 18.66
CA PRO A 447 -24.51 51.66 18.40
C PRO A 447 -24.02 53.08 18.11
N GLY A 448 -24.61 53.76 17.12
CA GLY A 448 -24.39 55.20 16.94
C GLY A 448 -24.93 55.83 15.65
N MET A 449 -26.16 56.35 15.74
CA MET A 449 -26.61 57.64 15.17
C MET A 449 -26.79 57.85 13.63
N LEU A 450 -28.07 57.79 13.23
CA LEU A 450 -28.89 58.66 12.35
C LEU A 450 -28.27 59.68 11.34
N GLY A 451 -28.86 59.67 10.12
CA GLY A 451 -29.01 60.83 9.19
C GLY A 451 -28.74 60.46 7.71
N ALA A 452 -29.73 60.06 6.89
CA ALA A 452 -30.73 60.86 6.17
C ALA A 452 -30.27 61.51 4.84
N ILE A 453 -31.05 61.23 3.77
CA ILE A 453 -31.38 62.05 2.57
C ILE A 453 -30.65 61.79 1.22
N GLU A 454 -31.46 61.24 0.29
CA GLU A 454 -31.72 61.58 -1.14
C GLU A 454 -30.54 61.58 -2.16
N THR A 455 -30.68 61.24 -3.45
CA THR A 455 -31.75 61.55 -4.44
C THR A 455 -31.81 60.55 -5.61
N VAL A 456 -32.97 60.57 -6.28
CA VAL A 456 -33.42 59.83 -7.48
C VAL A 456 -33.24 60.69 -8.74
N GLU A 457 -32.98 60.08 -9.92
CA GLU A 457 -33.45 60.43 -11.29
C GLU A 457 -32.56 59.72 -12.35
N GLY A 458 -33.00 59.17 -13.50
CA GLY A 458 -34.30 59.07 -14.15
C GLY A 458 -34.24 58.26 -15.48
N CYS A 459 -35.41 57.71 -15.86
CA CYS A 459 -36.01 57.48 -17.18
C CYS A 459 -35.27 56.89 -18.42
N SER A 460 -35.81 55.73 -18.85
CA SER A 460 -36.39 55.37 -20.17
C SER A 460 -35.55 55.25 -21.46
N ASN A 461 -35.58 54.01 -21.98
CA ASN A 461 -35.70 53.54 -23.37
C ASN A 461 -35.37 54.49 -24.55
N SER A 462 -34.32 54.13 -25.30
CA SER A 462 -34.38 54.10 -26.77
C SER A 462 -33.43 53.03 -27.32
N THR A 463 -33.98 52.25 -28.24
CA THR A 463 -33.33 51.33 -29.17
C THR A 463 -32.15 51.97 -29.89
N ASP A 464 -31.01 51.28 -29.93
CA ASP A 464 -30.06 51.39 -31.04
C ASP A 464 -29.43 50.04 -31.36
N GLN A 465 -29.56 49.68 -32.65
CA GLN A 465 -28.97 48.53 -33.31
C GLN A 465 -27.45 48.70 -33.41
N PHE A 466 -26.70 47.66 -33.05
CA PHE A 466 -25.46 47.30 -33.75
C PHE A 466 -25.34 45.77 -33.78
N ALA A 467 -25.61 45.19 -34.93
CA ALA A 467 -25.23 43.83 -35.30
C ALA A 467 -23.86 43.85 -35.98
N PHE A 468 -23.04 42.82 -35.78
CA PHE A 468 -22.12 42.14 -36.73
C PHE A 468 -21.24 41.14 -35.94
N PRO A 469 -20.66 40.08 -36.53
CA PRO A 469 -21.24 39.04 -37.38
C PRO A 469 -20.92 37.61 -36.88
N ALA A 470 -21.67 36.62 -37.39
CA ALA A 470 -21.21 35.23 -37.40
C ALA A 470 -20.08 35.07 -38.44
N CYS A 471 -18.92 34.56 -38.03
CA CYS A 471 -17.87 34.11 -38.94
C CYS A 471 -17.27 32.76 -38.48
N SER A 472 -17.69 31.71 -39.20
CA SER A 472 -16.87 30.64 -39.81
C SER A 472 -15.62 30.12 -39.10
N ALA A 473 -15.65 28.81 -38.87
CA ALA A 473 -14.54 27.95 -38.53
C ALA A 473 -13.31 28.13 -39.45
N GLY A 474 -12.16 28.34 -38.83
CA GLY A 474 -10.84 28.08 -39.39
C GLY A 474 -9.96 27.48 -38.28
N PRO A 475 -9.15 26.44 -38.55
CA PRO A 475 -8.30 25.88 -37.52
C PRO A 475 -7.18 26.86 -37.17
N SER A 476 -6.91 27.01 -35.87
CA SER A 476 -5.82 27.84 -35.36
C SER A 476 -4.45 27.36 -35.90
N PRO A 477 -3.44 28.24 -36.03
CA PRO A 477 -2.12 27.90 -36.58
C PRO A 477 -1.41 26.73 -35.86
N LEU A 478 -1.79 26.45 -34.61
CA LEU A 478 -1.31 25.32 -33.81
C LEU A 478 -1.86 23.95 -34.27
N TYR A 479 -3.00 23.93 -34.97
CA TYR A 479 -3.62 22.71 -35.50
C TYR A 479 -2.83 22.14 -36.70
N SER A 480 -2.29 23.01 -37.56
CA SER A 480 -1.45 22.62 -38.71
C SER A 480 -0.09 22.08 -38.27
N ILE A 481 0.47 22.61 -37.18
CA ILE A 481 1.75 22.16 -36.62
C ILE A 481 1.58 20.77 -35.97
N PHE A 482 0.43 20.51 -35.33
CA PHE A 482 0.09 19.23 -34.73
C PHE A 482 -0.08 18.10 -35.77
N THR A 483 -0.73 18.36 -36.91
CA THR A 483 -0.90 17.34 -37.95
C THR A 483 0.40 16.98 -38.67
N ASN A 484 1.34 17.92 -38.80
CA ASN A 484 2.62 17.68 -39.46
C ASN A 484 3.62 16.92 -38.56
N LEU A 485 3.61 17.15 -37.25
CA LEU A 485 4.48 16.44 -36.30
C LEU A 485 4.08 14.98 -36.08
N VAL A 486 2.81 14.62 -36.32
CA VAL A 486 2.30 13.25 -36.18
C VAL A 486 2.61 12.38 -37.42
N GLN A 487 2.98 12.98 -38.56
CA GLN A 487 3.30 12.22 -39.78
C GLN A 487 4.77 11.85 -39.96
N GLU A 488 5.71 12.48 -39.25
CA GLU A 488 7.12 12.13 -39.36
C GLU A 488 7.56 11.13 -38.27
N LYS A 489 7.64 9.87 -38.67
CA LYS A 489 8.26 8.79 -37.90
C LYS A 489 9.75 9.08 -37.69
N ASN A 490 10.14 9.77 -36.60
CA ASN A 490 11.42 9.51 -35.89
C ASN A 490 11.77 10.36 -34.65
N ILE A 491 10.86 11.10 -34.00
CA ILE A 491 11.23 11.88 -32.80
C ILE A 491 10.28 11.58 -31.63
N PHE A 492 10.36 10.37 -31.08
CA PHE A 492 9.37 9.89 -30.09
C PHE A 492 9.79 10.05 -28.61
N SER A 493 11.04 10.40 -28.28
CA SER A 493 11.53 10.27 -26.89
C SER A 493 11.73 11.57 -26.10
N ILE A 494 12.13 12.69 -26.71
CA ILE A 494 12.58 13.88 -25.95
C ILE A 494 11.54 15.01 -25.96
N SER A 495 10.84 15.21 -27.07
CA SER A 495 9.83 16.27 -27.19
C SER A 495 8.52 15.93 -26.46
N PHE A 496 8.16 14.64 -26.39
CA PHE A 496 6.93 14.17 -25.75
C PHE A 496 6.97 14.35 -24.22
N SER A 497 8.11 14.11 -23.58
CA SER A 497 8.26 14.28 -22.13
C SER A 497 8.26 15.74 -21.67
N ILE A 498 8.85 16.65 -22.46
CA ILE A 498 8.84 18.09 -22.18
C ILE A 498 7.42 18.67 -22.37
N TYR A 499 6.69 18.19 -23.40
CA TYR A 499 5.31 18.60 -23.66
C TYR A 499 4.33 18.10 -22.57
N ILE A 500 4.50 16.87 -22.07
CA ILE A 500 3.72 16.32 -20.94
C ILE A 500 3.85 17.19 -19.69
N TYR A 501 5.07 17.65 -19.38
CA TYR A 501 5.33 18.44 -18.17
C TYR A 501 4.70 19.84 -18.22
N ILE A 502 4.71 20.48 -19.40
CA ILE A 502 4.14 21.82 -19.59
C ILE A 502 2.60 21.77 -19.65
N TYR A 503 2.01 20.71 -20.24
CA TYR A 503 0.56 20.65 -20.45
C TYR A 503 -0.24 20.24 -19.20
N ILE A 504 0.33 19.37 -18.35
CA ILE A 504 -0.26 18.99 -17.05
C ILE A 504 -0.35 20.22 -16.11
N TYR A 505 0.65 21.11 -16.15
CA TYR A 505 0.74 22.27 -15.27
C TYR A 505 -0.25 23.39 -15.63
N ILE A 506 -0.66 23.52 -16.90
CA ILE A 506 -1.42 24.68 -17.38
C ILE A 506 -2.94 24.45 -17.47
N PHE A 507 -3.43 23.23 -17.71
CA PHE A 507 -4.86 23.00 -18.01
C PHE A 507 -5.59 22.00 -17.11
N GLY A 508 -4.92 21.38 -16.14
CA GLY A 508 -5.55 20.46 -15.18
C GLY A 508 -6.19 19.19 -15.80
N ARG A 509 -6.00 18.93 -17.10
CA ARG A 509 -6.50 17.72 -17.79
C ARG A 509 -5.43 16.63 -17.77
N THR A 510 -5.81 15.40 -17.44
CA THR A 510 -4.87 14.28 -17.59
C THR A 510 -4.73 13.86 -19.04
N LEU A 511 -3.51 13.50 -19.43
CA LEU A 511 -3.14 13.09 -20.80
C LEU A 511 -4.09 12.02 -21.37
N LEU A 512 -4.56 11.12 -20.50
CA LEU A 512 -5.50 10.05 -20.83
C LEU A 512 -6.89 10.58 -21.25
N HIS A 513 -7.45 11.61 -20.57
CA HIS A 513 -8.74 12.19 -20.97
C HIS A 513 -8.65 12.83 -22.35
N HIS A 514 -7.52 13.45 -22.68
CA HIS A 514 -7.35 14.05 -23.99
C HIS A 514 -7.21 12.99 -25.09
N ALA A 515 -6.46 11.92 -24.84
CA ALA A 515 -6.34 10.79 -25.77
C ALA A 515 -7.71 10.13 -26.06
N VAL A 516 -8.56 9.98 -25.04
CA VAL A 516 -9.95 9.50 -25.17
C VAL A 516 -10.81 10.48 -25.96
N VAL A 517 -10.73 11.79 -25.68
CA VAL A 517 -11.47 12.81 -26.45
C VAL A 517 -11.05 12.83 -27.93
N LEU A 518 -9.78 12.59 -28.22
CA LEU A 518 -9.25 12.47 -29.58
C LEU A 518 -9.63 11.13 -30.26
N GLY A 519 -10.11 10.14 -29.50
CA GLY A 519 -10.46 8.81 -30.00
C GLY A 519 -9.28 7.99 -30.52
N SER A 520 -8.03 8.37 -30.18
CA SER A 520 -6.83 7.67 -30.65
C SER A 520 -6.56 6.44 -29.80
N LYS A 521 -6.86 5.27 -30.36
CA LYS A 521 -6.69 3.97 -29.71
C LYS A 521 -5.22 3.68 -29.40
N GLU A 522 -4.33 4.12 -30.28
CA GLU A 522 -2.88 3.91 -30.19
C GLU A 522 -2.28 4.72 -29.04
N ILE A 523 -2.69 5.97 -28.89
CA ILE A 523 -2.23 6.83 -27.79
C ILE A 523 -2.82 6.35 -26.46
N VAL A 524 -4.11 5.98 -26.42
CA VAL A 524 -4.73 5.42 -25.21
C VAL A 524 -4.01 4.13 -24.79
N LYS A 525 -3.76 3.21 -25.72
CA LYS A 525 -3.03 1.97 -25.44
C LYS A 525 -1.61 2.24 -24.97
N TYR A 526 -0.88 3.13 -25.63
CA TYR A 526 0.46 3.52 -25.21
C TYR A 526 0.50 4.13 -23.80
N ILE A 527 -0.47 4.98 -23.44
CA ILE A 527 -0.55 5.58 -22.10
C ILE A 527 -0.90 4.51 -21.03
N ILE A 528 -1.83 3.60 -21.33
CA ILE A 528 -2.19 2.48 -20.46
C ILE A 528 -0.99 1.54 -20.24
N ASP A 529 -0.27 1.20 -21.32
CA ASP A 529 0.88 0.30 -21.28
C ASP A 529 2.08 0.90 -20.50
N ASN A 530 2.12 2.23 -20.34
CA ASN A 530 3.16 2.95 -19.59
C ASN A 530 2.72 3.42 -18.18
N ASP A 531 1.58 2.93 -17.67
CA ASP A 531 1.10 3.10 -16.29
C ASP A 531 1.02 4.56 -15.77
N VAL A 532 0.57 5.48 -16.62
CA VAL A 532 0.14 6.81 -16.14
C VAL A 532 -1.24 6.64 -15.50
N SER A 533 -1.27 6.56 -14.17
CA SER A 533 -2.44 6.27 -13.32
C SER A 533 -3.82 6.61 -13.93
N LEU A 534 -4.65 5.57 -14.04
CA LEU A 534 -6.03 5.60 -14.55
C LEU A 534 -7.03 6.31 -13.62
N CYS A 535 -6.61 6.64 -12.40
CA CYS A 535 -7.48 7.09 -11.31
C CYS A 535 -7.67 8.60 -11.23
N PHE A 536 -7.06 9.38 -12.12
CA PHE A 536 -7.23 10.83 -12.07
C PHE A 536 -8.61 11.23 -12.57
N LEU A 537 -9.31 11.99 -11.75
CA LEU A 537 -10.61 12.58 -12.07
C LEU A 537 -10.39 13.95 -12.70
N PHE A 538 -10.99 14.23 -13.86
CA PHE A 538 -11.10 15.61 -14.35
C PHE A 538 -12.54 16.07 -14.14
N ARG A 539 -12.75 17.10 -13.30
CA ARG A 539 -14.11 17.52 -12.87
C ARG A 539 -14.96 16.36 -12.33
N GLY A 540 -14.31 15.40 -11.64
CA GLY A 540 -14.95 14.21 -11.08
C GLY A 540 -15.31 13.11 -12.08
N GLU A 541 -15.11 13.29 -13.39
CA GLU A 541 -15.26 12.22 -14.39
C GLU A 541 -13.98 11.39 -14.49
N THR A 542 -14.11 10.08 -14.71
CA THR A 542 -12.97 9.21 -15.09
C THR A 542 -12.81 9.17 -16.62
N ALA A 543 -11.65 8.73 -17.10
CA ALA A 543 -11.43 8.50 -18.53
C ALA A 543 -12.46 7.53 -19.13
N LEU A 544 -12.99 6.60 -18.32
CA LEU A 544 -14.02 5.66 -18.73
C LEU A 544 -15.40 6.32 -18.88
N HIS A 545 -15.77 7.29 -18.02
CA HIS A 545 -16.98 8.10 -18.22
C HIS A 545 -16.92 8.81 -19.57
N LYS A 546 -15.76 9.40 -19.89
CA LYS A 546 -15.59 10.12 -21.15
C LYS A 546 -15.63 9.22 -22.38
N ALA A 547 -15.02 8.04 -22.29
CA ALA A 547 -15.05 7.05 -23.36
C ALA A 547 -16.47 6.52 -23.60
N ALA A 548 -17.23 6.27 -22.53
CA ALA A 548 -18.62 5.83 -22.58
C ALA A 548 -19.56 6.92 -23.14
N ALA A 549 -19.38 8.18 -22.72
CA ALA A 549 -20.13 9.32 -23.25
C ALA A 549 -19.94 9.55 -24.76
N LEU A 550 -18.78 9.13 -25.29
CA LEU A 550 -18.42 9.23 -26.70
C LEU A 550 -18.69 7.93 -27.47
N CYS A 551 -19.32 6.93 -26.85
CA CYS A 551 -19.64 5.61 -27.41
C CYS A 551 -18.41 4.89 -28.01
N GLN A 552 -17.22 5.08 -27.43
CA GLN A 552 -15.96 4.54 -27.93
C GLN A 552 -15.69 3.11 -27.41
N ARG A 553 -16.44 2.13 -27.92
CA ARG A 553 -16.43 0.73 -27.45
C ARG A 553 -15.03 0.12 -27.26
N THR A 554 -14.13 0.28 -28.24
CA THR A 554 -12.76 -0.28 -28.15
C THR A 554 -11.92 0.36 -27.04
N ILE A 555 -12.07 1.68 -26.84
CA ILE A 555 -11.33 2.42 -25.82
C ILE A 555 -11.90 2.10 -24.43
N CYS A 556 -13.22 1.94 -24.30
CA CYS A 556 -13.85 1.41 -23.10
C CYS A 556 -13.29 0.03 -22.74
N GLY A 557 -13.17 -0.88 -23.73
CA GLY A 557 -12.55 -2.20 -23.52
C GLY A 557 -11.14 -2.11 -22.96
N TYR A 558 -10.27 -1.27 -23.56
CA TYR A 558 -8.90 -1.08 -23.06
C TYR A 558 -8.86 -0.51 -21.63
N LEU A 559 -9.73 0.43 -21.30
CA LEU A 559 -9.79 1.01 -19.96
C LEU A 559 -10.32 0.01 -18.92
N VAL A 560 -11.30 -0.81 -19.27
CA VAL A 560 -11.85 -1.86 -18.40
C VAL A 560 -10.83 -2.97 -18.16
N GLU A 561 -10.14 -3.45 -19.21
CA GLU A 561 -9.04 -4.42 -19.10
C GLU A 561 -7.87 -3.88 -18.26
N ALA A 562 -7.66 -2.56 -18.28
CA ALA A 562 -6.66 -1.88 -17.47
C ALA A 562 -7.10 -1.66 -16.01
N GLY A 563 -8.30 -2.10 -15.62
CA GLY A 563 -8.80 -2.03 -14.24
C GLY A 563 -9.49 -0.71 -13.89
N ALA A 564 -10.01 0.04 -14.86
CA ALA A 564 -10.82 1.21 -14.58
C ALA A 564 -12.06 0.83 -13.76
N SER A 565 -12.33 1.59 -12.69
CA SER A 565 -13.49 1.36 -11.83
C SER A 565 -14.78 1.58 -12.59
N LEU A 566 -15.56 0.50 -12.74
CA LEU A 566 -16.89 0.53 -13.35
C LEU A 566 -17.89 1.26 -12.44
N MET A 567 -17.69 1.19 -11.11
CA MET A 567 -18.61 1.69 -10.07
C MET A 567 -18.30 3.11 -9.61
N LYS A 568 -17.29 3.74 -10.20
CA LYS A 568 -16.97 5.11 -9.82
C LYS A 568 -18.04 6.00 -10.43
N THR A 569 -18.66 6.82 -9.62
CA THR A 569 -19.59 7.85 -10.11
C THR A 569 -18.84 9.16 -10.34
N ASP A 570 -19.36 9.96 -11.27
CA ASP A 570 -18.98 11.35 -11.43
C ASP A 570 -19.54 12.25 -10.30
N LEU A 571 -19.46 13.58 -10.47
CA LEU A 571 -20.01 14.56 -9.52
C LEU A 571 -21.54 14.61 -9.50
N GLN A 572 -22.20 14.01 -10.50
CA GLN A 572 -23.65 13.93 -10.64
C GLN A 572 -24.19 12.59 -10.12
N GLY A 573 -23.32 11.67 -9.68
CA GLY A 573 -23.71 10.34 -9.22
C GLY A 573 -23.85 9.32 -10.36
N GLU A 574 -23.40 9.65 -11.56
CA GLU A 574 -23.59 8.83 -12.75
C GLU A 574 -22.39 7.93 -12.99
N THR A 575 -22.65 6.67 -13.33
CA THR A 575 -21.61 5.70 -13.66
C THR A 575 -21.27 5.74 -15.15
N PRO A 576 -20.14 5.16 -15.59
CA PRO A 576 -19.83 5.03 -17.02
C PRO A 576 -20.91 4.26 -17.79
N LYS A 577 -21.62 3.33 -17.15
CA LYS A 577 -22.79 2.65 -17.73
C LYS A 577 -23.88 3.66 -18.07
N MET A 578 -24.25 4.53 -17.13
CA MET A 578 -25.29 5.55 -17.33
C MET A 578 -24.91 6.53 -18.45
N TYR A 579 -23.62 6.83 -18.62
CA TYR A 579 -23.14 7.62 -19.77
C TYR A 579 -23.28 6.88 -21.11
N ALA A 580 -23.07 5.55 -21.15
CA ALA A 580 -23.32 4.75 -22.35
C ALA A 580 -24.82 4.67 -22.69
N GLU A 581 -25.69 4.57 -21.67
CA GLU A 581 -27.15 4.60 -21.84
C GLU A 581 -27.64 5.96 -22.36
N LYS A 582 -27.11 7.06 -21.82
CA LYS A 582 -27.37 8.42 -22.31
C LYS A 582 -26.84 8.66 -23.72
N GLY A 583 -25.80 7.95 -24.12
CA GLY A 583 -25.26 7.92 -25.48
C GLY A 583 -26.00 6.98 -26.43
N GLU A 584 -27.11 6.37 -25.99
CA GLU A 584 -27.91 5.38 -26.74
C GLU A 584 -27.15 4.11 -27.17
N ASP A 585 -25.97 3.83 -26.58
CA ASP A 585 -25.18 2.63 -26.86
C ASP A 585 -25.52 1.49 -25.87
N MET A 586 -26.70 0.88 -26.10
CA MET A 586 -27.23 -0.19 -25.24
C MET A 586 -26.34 -1.44 -25.17
N GLU A 587 -25.56 -1.71 -26.21
CA GLU A 587 -24.64 -2.84 -26.25
C GLU A 587 -23.42 -2.59 -25.35
N LEU A 588 -22.89 -1.36 -25.37
CA LEU A 588 -21.82 -0.95 -24.47
C LEU A 588 -22.31 -0.87 -23.01
N ALA A 589 -23.53 -0.39 -22.77
CA ALA A 589 -24.13 -0.39 -21.44
C ALA A 589 -24.28 -1.81 -20.87
N ALA A 590 -24.78 -2.75 -21.67
CA ALA A 590 -24.89 -4.16 -21.29
C ALA A 590 -23.52 -4.81 -21.04
N TYR A 591 -22.51 -4.46 -21.84
CA TYR A 591 -21.13 -4.91 -21.62
C TYR A 591 -20.59 -4.41 -20.27
N LEU A 592 -20.73 -3.11 -19.97
CA LEU A 592 -20.27 -2.52 -18.70
C LEU A 592 -21.03 -3.09 -17.49
N GLU A 593 -22.33 -3.35 -17.62
CA GLU A 593 -23.16 -4.00 -16.60
C GLU A 593 -22.73 -5.45 -16.32
N ASN A 594 -22.46 -6.22 -17.37
CA ASN A 594 -22.00 -7.61 -17.22
C ASN A 594 -20.64 -7.64 -16.51
N GLN A 595 -19.70 -6.77 -16.91
CA GLN A 595 -18.41 -6.63 -16.24
C GLN A 595 -18.53 -6.13 -14.80
N GLN A 596 -19.52 -5.27 -14.50
CA GLN A 596 -19.85 -4.83 -13.14
C GLN A 596 -20.30 -5.99 -12.26
N HIS A 597 -21.21 -6.85 -12.74
CA HIS A 597 -21.69 -8.01 -11.97
C HIS A 597 -20.55 -8.98 -11.67
N HIS A 598 -19.63 -9.20 -12.61
CA HIS A 598 -18.42 -9.98 -12.35
C HIS A 598 -17.52 -9.36 -11.27
N GLN A 599 -17.39 -8.02 -11.21
CA GLN A 599 -16.65 -7.32 -10.15
C GLN A 599 -17.37 -7.36 -8.78
N MET A 600 -18.71 -7.50 -8.76
CA MET A 600 -19.52 -7.58 -7.53
C MET A 600 -19.61 -9.01 -6.96
N ILE A 601 -19.72 -10.05 -7.80
CA ILE A 601 -19.67 -11.45 -7.35
C ILE A 601 -18.32 -11.74 -6.67
N GLN A 602 -17.23 -11.17 -7.20
CA GLN A 602 -15.92 -11.20 -6.54
C GLN A 602 -15.85 -10.42 -5.22
N ARG A 603 -16.82 -9.56 -4.89
CA ARG A 603 -16.88 -8.81 -3.61
C ARG A 603 -17.85 -9.44 -2.60
N GLU A 604 -19.00 -9.95 -3.02
CA GLU A 604 -20.00 -10.56 -2.11
C GLU A 604 -19.54 -11.91 -1.54
N ASP A 605 -18.75 -12.69 -2.30
CA ASP A 605 -18.09 -13.91 -1.78
C ASP A 605 -17.03 -13.59 -0.70
N HIS A 606 -16.64 -12.32 -0.53
CA HIS A 606 -15.78 -11.85 0.56
C HIS A 606 -16.56 -11.26 1.76
N GLU A 607 -17.87 -11.02 1.63
CA GLU A 607 -18.72 -10.42 2.68
C GLU A 607 -19.63 -11.43 3.41
N THR A 608 -19.85 -12.63 2.88
CA THR A 608 -20.78 -13.63 3.48
C THR A 608 -20.13 -14.80 4.24
N ALA A 609 -18.81 -14.85 4.34
CA ALA A 609 -18.11 -15.82 5.19
C ALA A 609 -17.71 -15.15 6.53
N VAL A 610 -18.65 -15.18 7.49
CA VAL A 610 -18.44 -14.83 8.92
C VAL A 610 -17.70 -15.94 9.64
#